data_AF-A0A7W0WWW0-F1
#
_entry.id   AF-A0A7W0WWW0-F1
#
_cell.length_a   1.000
_cell.length_b   1.000
_cell.length_c   1.000
_cell.angle_alpha   90.00
_cell.angle_beta   90.00
_cell.angle_gamma   90.00
#
_symmetry.space_group_name_H-M   'P 1'
#
loop_
_entity.id
_entity.type
_entity.pdbx_description
1 polymer ?
#
loop_
_entity_poly.entity_id
_entity_poly.type
_entity_poly.pdbx_seq_one_letter_code
_entity_poly.pdbx_strand_id
1 'polypeptide(L)'
;MIDRLWMLGACALVACAADEDTKPTPPDLDALVAAYAMPTRAFDEAAAIEVEAIVESKVKALLHLDDLASELESVLNALAEDEAMQFAPQRHAIVLEGEGFARIERICRGHGDPAPAIDKAANGHLDLTVNYSEKGLDAVIFGGAVRCLEQVASTRLAINGAIRFHIGENLKLAQVSGSPVLFQLADFALDVDGTRIVDGGFDFQVCRGTTSNCVPGNIEVLLGLSSGTSLVFYVDLVKKTGGFRGANGIWTCDFAASRCTDANGSVVMTPVFDL
;
A
#
# COMPACT_ATOMS: atom_id res chain seq x y z
N MET A 1 -42.51 -40.61 -47.01
CA MET A 1 -41.07 -40.63 -47.31
C MET A 1 -40.37 -39.97 -46.16
N ILE A 2 -39.56 -40.78 -45.48
CA ILE A 2 -38.79 -40.48 -44.28
C ILE A 2 -37.42 -40.06 -44.80
N ASP A 3 -36.91 -38.90 -44.41
CA ASP A 3 -35.47 -38.71 -44.36
C ASP A 3 -35.07 -37.85 -43.16
N ARG A 4 -34.38 -38.54 -42.26
CA ARG A 4 -33.73 -38.06 -41.04
C ARG A 4 -32.32 -37.62 -41.45
N LEU A 5 -31.91 -36.40 -41.14
CA LEU A 5 -30.49 -36.05 -41.09
C LEU A 5 -30.15 -35.52 -39.70
N TRP A 6 -29.47 -36.39 -38.94
CA TRP A 6 -28.91 -36.14 -37.63
C TRP A 6 -27.62 -35.34 -37.80
N MET A 7 -27.59 -34.06 -37.43
CA MET A 7 -26.32 -33.37 -37.16
C MET A 7 -25.98 -33.55 -35.68
N LEU A 8 -25.15 -34.55 -35.43
CA LEU A 8 -24.37 -34.71 -34.20
C LEU A 8 -23.35 -33.56 -34.14
N GLY A 9 -23.75 -32.44 -33.54
CA GLY A 9 -22.84 -31.38 -33.14
C GLY A 9 -22.03 -31.86 -31.94
N ALA A 10 -20.79 -32.28 -32.19
CA ALA A 10 -19.82 -32.59 -31.16
C ALA A 10 -19.52 -31.32 -30.34
N CYS A 11 -20.13 -31.19 -29.16
CA CYS A 11 -19.66 -30.27 -28.13
C CYS A 11 -18.25 -30.71 -27.73
N ALA A 12 -17.24 -30.05 -28.28
CA ALA A 12 -15.89 -30.07 -27.75
C ALA A 12 -15.93 -29.42 -26.35
N LEU A 13 -16.14 -30.26 -25.33
CA LEU A 13 -15.83 -29.95 -23.95
C LEU A 13 -14.29 -29.82 -23.86
N VAL A 14 -13.76 -28.69 -24.31
CA VAL A 14 -12.45 -28.23 -23.89
C VAL A 14 -12.62 -27.84 -22.43
N ALA A 15 -12.45 -28.82 -21.55
CA ALA A 15 -12.31 -28.60 -20.13
C ALA A 15 -11.01 -27.84 -19.91
N CYS A 16 -11.09 -26.51 -19.93
CA CYS A 16 -10.11 -25.65 -19.29
C CYS A 16 -10.20 -25.91 -17.78
N ALA A 17 -9.60 -27.02 -17.32
CA ALA A 17 -9.19 -27.13 -15.94
C ALA A 17 -8.13 -26.04 -15.75
N ALA A 18 -8.55 -24.88 -15.26
CA ALA A 18 -7.61 -23.93 -14.71
C ALA A 18 -6.84 -24.68 -13.62
N ASP A 19 -5.51 -24.67 -13.73
CA ASP A 19 -4.59 -25.32 -12.81
C ASP A 19 -4.67 -24.57 -11.47
N GLU A 20 -5.74 -24.82 -10.71
CA GLU A 20 -6.01 -24.16 -9.41
C GLU A 20 -4.96 -24.54 -8.35
N ASP A 21 -4.11 -25.52 -8.63
CA ASP A 21 -3.12 -26.05 -7.71
C ASP A 21 -1.78 -25.29 -7.73
N THR A 22 -1.55 -24.40 -8.70
CA THR A 22 -0.28 -23.66 -8.76
C THR A 22 -0.36 -22.36 -7.95
N LYS A 23 0.54 -22.23 -6.96
CA LYS A 23 0.73 -21.01 -6.17
C LYS A 23 0.95 -19.79 -7.09
N PRO A 24 0.08 -18.75 -7.05
CA PRO A 24 0.23 -17.57 -7.87
C PRO A 24 1.58 -16.89 -7.66
N THR A 25 2.25 -16.46 -8.73
CA THR A 25 3.53 -15.75 -8.64
C THR A 25 3.32 -14.29 -8.25
N PRO A 26 3.90 -13.79 -7.14
CA PRO A 26 3.80 -12.39 -6.78
C PRO A 26 4.60 -11.51 -7.76
N PRO A 27 4.23 -10.22 -7.90
CA PRO A 27 5.06 -9.26 -8.61
C PRO A 27 6.39 -9.05 -7.87
N ASP A 28 7.47 -8.83 -8.62
CA ASP A 28 8.78 -8.48 -8.09
C ASP A 28 8.80 -7.01 -7.62
N LEU A 29 9.12 -6.79 -6.35
CA LEU A 29 9.21 -5.48 -5.71
C LEU A 29 10.64 -5.14 -5.25
N ASP A 30 11.64 -5.98 -5.52
CA ASP A 30 12.98 -5.87 -4.95
C ASP A 30 13.66 -4.54 -5.32
N ALA A 31 13.49 -4.11 -6.57
CA ALA A 31 14.02 -2.83 -7.03
C ALA A 31 13.39 -1.63 -6.29
N LEU A 32 12.09 -1.69 -5.99
CA LEU A 32 11.40 -0.64 -5.26
C LEU A 32 11.84 -0.63 -3.80
N VAL A 33 11.92 -1.80 -3.15
CA VAL A 33 12.44 -1.95 -1.79
C VAL A 33 13.85 -1.38 -1.67
N ALA A 34 14.73 -1.70 -2.63
CA ALA A 34 16.09 -1.18 -2.66
C ALA A 34 16.13 0.36 -2.81
N ALA A 35 15.25 0.93 -3.64
CA ALA A 35 15.18 2.38 -3.85
C ALA A 35 14.77 3.16 -2.59
N TYR A 36 13.87 2.61 -1.77
CA TYR A 36 13.52 3.18 -0.46
C TYR A 36 14.66 3.05 0.56
N ALA A 37 15.32 1.89 0.58
CA ALA A 37 16.40 1.63 1.51
C ALA A 37 17.62 2.54 1.26
N MET A 38 17.95 2.81 -0.01
CA MET A 38 19.13 3.56 -0.41
C MET A 38 18.79 4.64 -1.47
N PRO A 39 18.23 5.79 -1.06
CA PRO A 39 18.02 6.92 -1.96
C PRO A 39 19.36 7.39 -2.52
N THR A 40 19.38 7.76 -3.80
CA THR A 40 20.61 8.00 -4.56
C THR A 40 20.99 9.47 -4.68
N ARG A 41 20.04 10.39 -4.49
CA ARG A 41 20.29 11.83 -4.54
C ARG A 41 20.68 12.35 -3.16
N ALA A 42 21.68 13.23 -3.10
CA ALA A 42 21.96 14.02 -1.89
C ALA A 42 20.91 15.14 -1.74
N PHE A 43 20.39 15.36 -0.53
CA PHE A 43 19.51 16.49 -0.27
C PHE A 43 20.35 17.77 -0.15
N ASP A 44 20.14 18.69 -1.08
CA ASP A 44 20.82 19.98 -1.22
C ASP A 44 19.80 21.04 -1.69
N GLU A 45 20.20 22.32 -1.79
CA GLU A 45 19.29 23.41 -2.20
C GLU A 45 18.63 23.18 -3.56
N ALA A 46 19.37 22.60 -4.52
CA ALA A 46 18.82 22.31 -5.85
C ALA A 46 17.78 21.20 -5.78
N ALA A 47 18.04 20.15 -5.00
CA ALA A 47 17.07 19.09 -4.76
C ALA A 47 15.83 19.61 -4.01
N ALA A 48 16.00 20.52 -3.05
CA ALA A 48 14.89 21.13 -2.30
C ALA A 48 13.90 21.89 -3.21
N ILE A 49 14.40 22.58 -4.23
CA ILE A 49 13.57 23.26 -5.24
C ILE A 49 12.84 22.23 -6.12
N GLU A 50 13.54 21.19 -6.57
CA GLU A 50 12.96 20.17 -7.44
C GLU A 50 11.84 19.38 -6.76
N VAL A 51 12.01 19.04 -5.47
CA VAL A 51 11.02 18.25 -4.74
C VAL A 51 9.77 19.03 -4.37
N GLU A 52 9.78 20.36 -4.36
CA GLU A 52 8.60 21.18 -4.01
C GLU A 52 7.38 20.79 -4.85
N ALA A 53 7.51 20.81 -6.17
CA ALA A 53 6.41 20.46 -7.08
C ALA A 53 5.97 18.99 -6.94
N ILE A 54 6.93 18.09 -6.67
CA ILE A 54 6.65 16.67 -6.53
C ILE A 54 5.91 16.41 -5.21
N VAL A 55 6.38 17.00 -4.11
CA VAL A 55 5.78 16.92 -2.78
C VAL A 55 4.38 17.50 -2.82
N GLU A 56 4.17 18.67 -3.42
CA GLU A 56 2.84 19.26 -3.51
C GLU A 56 1.85 18.33 -4.23
N SER A 57 2.24 17.74 -5.37
CA SER A 57 1.37 16.83 -6.12
C SER A 57 1.11 15.50 -5.40
N LYS A 58 2.12 14.91 -4.75
CA LYS A 58 2.04 13.58 -4.11
C LYS A 58 1.51 13.62 -2.69
N VAL A 59 1.88 14.64 -1.90
CA VAL A 59 1.53 14.75 -0.49
C VAL A 59 0.13 15.33 -0.31
N LYS A 60 -0.35 16.22 -1.19
CA LYS A 60 -1.77 16.62 -1.15
C LYS A 60 -2.70 15.42 -1.28
N ALA A 61 -2.35 14.45 -2.13
CA ALA A 61 -3.09 13.19 -2.20
C ALA A 61 -3.06 12.43 -0.86
N LEU A 62 -1.94 12.42 -0.14
CA LEU A 62 -1.83 11.82 1.20
C LEU A 62 -2.59 12.58 2.29
N LEU A 63 -2.72 13.91 2.20
CA LEU A 63 -3.45 14.69 3.21
C LEU A 63 -4.96 14.38 3.19
N HIS A 64 -5.53 14.09 2.01
CA HIS A 64 -6.89 13.57 1.90
C HIS A 64 -7.03 12.16 2.48
N LEU A 65 -5.91 11.48 2.70
CA LEU A 65 -5.85 10.17 3.34
C LEU A 65 -5.58 10.28 4.83
N ASP A 66 -5.53 11.45 5.47
CA ASP A 66 -5.31 11.53 6.92
C ASP A 66 -6.43 10.80 7.70
N ASP A 67 -7.69 11.01 7.31
CA ASP A 67 -8.83 10.26 7.84
C ASP A 67 -8.66 8.74 7.59
N LEU A 68 -8.24 8.36 6.38
CA LEU A 68 -8.01 6.97 6.01
C LEU A 68 -6.79 6.38 6.73
N ALA A 69 -5.76 7.17 7.00
CA ALA A 69 -4.55 6.77 7.69
C ALA A 69 -4.86 6.53 9.16
N SER A 70 -5.70 7.36 9.78
CA SER A 70 -6.21 7.14 11.14
C SER A 70 -7.03 5.84 11.23
N GLU A 71 -7.87 5.56 10.22
CA GLU A 71 -8.68 4.34 10.20
C GLU A 71 -7.83 3.11 9.87
N LEU A 72 -6.85 3.24 8.98
CA LEU A 72 -5.88 2.20 8.66
C LEU A 72 -5.01 1.87 9.88
N GLU A 73 -4.54 2.90 10.59
CA GLU A 73 -3.82 2.73 11.86
C GLU A 73 -4.72 2.08 12.90
N SER A 74 -5.98 2.50 13.03
CA SER A 74 -6.95 1.88 13.93
C SER A 74 -7.20 0.42 13.60
N VAL A 75 -7.39 0.06 12.33
CA VAL A 75 -7.56 -1.32 11.87
C VAL A 75 -6.29 -2.13 12.14
N LEU A 76 -5.12 -1.58 11.86
CA LEU A 76 -3.86 -2.27 12.06
C LEU A 76 -3.50 -2.45 13.54
N ASN A 77 -3.86 -1.47 14.38
CA ASN A 77 -3.74 -1.57 15.84
C ASN A 77 -4.77 -2.54 16.39
N ALA A 78 -6.01 -2.52 15.90
CA ALA A 78 -7.02 -3.50 16.27
C ALA A 78 -6.57 -4.92 15.91
N LEU A 79 -5.93 -5.14 14.76
CA LEU A 79 -5.33 -6.44 14.43
C LEU A 79 -4.21 -6.83 15.41
N ALA A 80 -3.43 -5.88 15.91
CA ALA A 80 -2.40 -6.14 16.92
C ALA A 80 -2.97 -6.34 18.35
N GLU A 81 -4.06 -5.65 18.69
CA GLU A 81 -4.72 -5.71 20.00
C GLU A 81 -5.69 -6.88 20.13
N ASP A 82 -6.36 -7.29 19.07
CA ASP A 82 -7.28 -8.44 19.08
C ASP A 82 -6.50 -9.77 19.24
N GLU A 83 -5.24 -9.80 18.77
CA GLU A 83 -4.27 -10.85 19.15
C GLU A 83 -3.98 -10.87 20.66
N ALA A 84 -4.04 -9.71 21.34
CA ALA A 84 -3.86 -9.59 22.77
C ALA A 84 -5.15 -9.82 23.59
N MET A 85 -6.34 -9.64 22.99
CA MET A 85 -7.63 -9.63 23.72
C MET A 85 -8.62 -10.74 23.39
N GLN A 86 -8.48 -11.56 22.34
CA GLN A 86 -9.45 -12.63 22.04
C GLN A 86 -8.92 -14.06 21.96
N PHE A 87 -7.62 -14.27 22.14
CA PHE A 87 -7.08 -15.61 22.41
C PHE A 87 -6.87 -15.80 23.90
N ALA A 88 -7.92 -16.27 24.60
CA ALA A 88 -7.75 -17.09 25.79
C ALA A 88 -6.61 -18.11 25.54
N PRO A 89 -5.82 -18.53 26.54
CA PRO A 89 -4.51 -19.18 26.40
C PRO A 89 -4.47 -20.57 25.70
N GLN A 90 -5.50 -20.94 24.95
CA GLN A 90 -5.36 -21.90 23.86
C GLN A 90 -4.61 -21.22 22.71
N ARG A 91 -3.28 -21.27 22.82
CA ARG A 91 -2.33 -21.05 21.73
C ARG A 91 -2.60 -22.07 20.63
N HIS A 92 -3.65 -21.85 19.83
CA HIS A 92 -3.72 -22.43 18.50
C HIS A 92 -2.69 -21.66 17.69
N ALA A 93 -1.43 -22.11 17.76
CA ALA A 93 -0.49 -21.77 16.71
C ALA A 93 -1.18 -22.20 15.42
N ILE A 94 -1.54 -21.25 14.57
CA ILE A 94 -1.88 -21.56 13.18
C ILE A 94 -0.57 -22.07 12.59
N VAL A 95 -0.33 -23.37 12.71
CA VAL A 95 0.78 -24.04 12.06
C VAL A 95 0.34 -24.17 10.61
N LEU A 96 0.83 -23.27 9.77
CA LEU A 96 0.74 -23.43 8.33
C LEU A 96 1.74 -24.53 7.95
N GLU A 97 1.27 -25.77 7.90
CA GLU A 97 2.07 -26.89 7.38
C GLU A 97 1.96 -26.89 5.85
N GLY A 98 3.11 -26.87 5.17
CA GLY A 98 3.20 -26.90 3.71
C GLY A 98 3.31 -25.53 3.01
N GLU A 99 3.18 -25.55 1.70
CA GLU A 99 3.20 -24.37 0.83
C GLU A 99 1.81 -24.13 0.25
N GLY A 100 1.41 -22.87 0.12
CA GLY A 100 0.10 -22.54 -0.42
C GLY A 100 -0.15 -21.05 -0.56
N PHE A 101 -1.41 -20.71 -0.78
CA PHE A 101 -1.88 -19.34 -0.84
C PHE A 101 -3.31 -19.23 -0.30
N ALA A 102 -3.66 -18.05 0.20
CA ALA A 102 -5.01 -17.67 0.59
C ALA A 102 -5.48 -16.53 -0.30
N ARG A 103 -6.75 -16.58 -0.74
CA ARG A 103 -7.42 -15.45 -1.39
C ARG A 103 -8.35 -14.79 -0.39
N ILE A 104 -8.19 -13.48 -0.25
CA ILE A 104 -8.98 -12.63 0.63
C ILE A 104 -9.83 -11.76 -0.28
N GLU A 105 -11.11 -12.10 -0.36
CA GLU A 105 -12.09 -11.29 -1.06
C GLU A 105 -12.91 -10.47 -0.04
N ARG A 106 -12.99 -9.16 -0.25
CA ARG A 106 -13.87 -8.27 0.50
C ARG A 106 -14.79 -7.52 -0.46
N ILE A 107 -16.09 -7.75 -0.35
CA ILE A 107 -17.10 -6.93 -1.03
C ILE A 107 -17.16 -5.57 -0.33
N CYS A 108 -17.09 -4.50 -1.10
CA CYS A 108 -17.09 -3.15 -0.55
C CYS A 108 -18.51 -2.74 -0.11
N ARG A 109 -18.60 -1.84 0.87
CA ARG A 109 -19.89 -1.51 1.51
C ARG A 109 -20.84 -0.73 0.59
N GLY A 110 -20.32 -0.05 -0.42
CA GLY A 110 -21.08 0.88 -1.25
C GLY A 110 -21.18 2.27 -0.62
N HIS A 111 -21.72 3.23 -1.37
CA HIS A 111 -22.01 4.59 -0.89
C HIS A 111 -23.46 4.67 -0.39
N GLY A 112 -23.68 5.31 0.75
CA GLY A 112 -24.99 5.55 1.36
C GLY A 112 -24.95 5.64 2.89
N ASP A 113 -25.93 6.34 3.46
CA ASP A 113 -26.24 6.28 4.90
C ASP A 113 -27.76 6.07 5.09
N PRO A 114 -28.22 4.89 5.53
CA PRO A 114 -27.40 3.72 5.89
C PRO A 114 -26.71 3.10 4.66
N ALA A 115 -25.67 2.31 4.90
CA ALA A 115 -24.97 1.58 3.84
C ALA A 115 -25.95 0.70 3.04
N PRO A 116 -25.80 0.62 1.70
CA PRO A 116 -26.65 -0.22 0.87
C PRO A 116 -26.44 -1.72 1.16
N ALA A 117 -27.25 -2.56 0.53
CA ALA A 117 -27.04 -4.01 0.61
C ALA A 117 -25.65 -4.39 0.06
N ILE A 118 -25.03 -5.40 0.67
CA ILE A 118 -23.75 -5.95 0.22
C ILE A 118 -23.97 -6.63 -1.13
N ASP A 119 -23.42 -6.04 -2.20
CA ASP A 119 -23.53 -6.54 -3.57
C ASP A 119 -22.20 -6.34 -4.30
N LYS A 120 -21.54 -7.44 -4.71
CA LYS A 120 -20.24 -7.41 -5.39
C LYS A 120 -20.29 -6.68 -6.74
N ALA A 121 -21.39 -6.82 -7.49
CA ALA A 121 -21.53 -6.21 -8.81
C ALA A 121 -21.83 -4.71 -8.72
N ALA A 122 -22.61 -4.29 -7.71
CA ALA A 122 -22.96 -2.89 -7.50
C ALA A 122 -21.86 -2.11 -6.76
N ASN A 123 -21.28 -2.70 -5.72
CA ASN A 123 -20.34 -2.03 -4.81
C ASN A 123 -18.87 -2.29 -5.14
N GLY A 124 -18.57 -3.28 -5.98
CA GLY A 124 -17.20 -3.71 -6.24
C GLY A 124 -16.60 -4.53 -5.09
N HIS A 125 -15.30 -4.84 -5.22
CA HIS A 125 -14.59 -5.66 -4.25
C HIS A 125 -13.08 -5.41 -4.25
N LEU A 126 -12.44 -5.84 -3.16
CA LEU A 126 -11.00 -6.08 -3.06
C LEU A 126 -10.75 -7.59 -3.18
N ASP A 127 -9.75 -7.97 -3.96
CA ASP A 127 -9.25 -9.34 -4.07
C ASP A 127 -7.75 -9.32 -3.82
N LEU A 128 -7.29 -9.98 -2.75
CA LEU A 128 -5.90 -10.05 -2.36
C LEU A 128 -5.46 -11.51 -2.25
N THR A 129 -4.27 -11.81 -2.75
CA THR A 129 -3.60 -13.09 -2.63
C THR A 129 -2.45 -12.98 -1.63
N VAL A 130 -2.47 -13.85 -0.64
CA VAL A 130 -1.41 -14.00 0.37
C VAL A 130 -0.78 -15.37 0.18
N ASN A 131 0.49 -15.38 -0.16
CA ASN A 131 1.26 -16.59 -0.31
C ASN A 131 1.95 -16.98 1.01
N TYR A 132 2.10 -18.27 1.28
CA TYR A 132 2.79 -18.76 2.46
C TYR A 132 3.61 -20.03 2.19
N SER A 133 4.53 -20.32 3.11
CA SER A 133 5.36 -21.52 3.18
C SER A 133 5.58 -21.93 4.62
N GLU A 134 6.33 -23.02 4.85
CA GLU A 134 6.77 -23.44 6.18
C GLU A 134 7.58 -22.37 6.93
N LYS A 135 8.17 -21.40 6.20
CA LYS A 135 8.93 -20.30 6.79
C LYS A 135 8.05 -19.13 7.25
N GLY A 136 6.77 -19.12 6.91
CA GLY A 136 5.82 -18.05 7.21
C GLY A 136 5.20 -17.47 5.94
N LEU A 137 4.80 -16.20 6.02
CA LEU A 137 4.27 -15.48 4.87
C LEU A 137 5.39 -15.16 3.88
N ASP A 138 5.06 -15.27 2.59
CA ASP A 138 5.91 -14.73 1.54
C ASP A 138 5.98 -13.19 1.67
N ALA A 139 7.04 -12.59 1.12
CA ALA A 139 7.30 -11.17 1.31
C ALA A 139 6.24 -10.25 0.70
N VAL A 140 5.50 -10.73 -0.30
CA VAL A 140 4.57 -9.92 -1.10
C VAL A 140 3.15 -10.45 -1.00
N ILE A 141 2.24 -9.58 -0.57
CA ILE A 141 0.79 -9.73 -0.69
C ILE A 141 0.36 -8.91 -1.91
N PHE A 142 -0.50 -9.43 -2.78
CA PHE A 142 -0.82 -8.74 -4.03
C PHE A 142 -2.24 -9.04 -4.52
N GLY A 143 -2.80 -8.11 -5.28
CA GLY A 143 -4.14 -8.24 -5.83
C GLY A 143 -4.63 -6.91 -6.37
N GLY A 144 -5.89 -6.56 -6.13
CA GLY A 144 -6.43 -5.28 -6.57
C GLY A 144 -7.83 -4.97 -6.07
N ALA A 145 -8.23 -3.75 -6.36
CA ALA A 145 -9.58 -3.25 -6.21
C ALA A 145 -10.27 -3.23 -7.57
N VAL A 146 -11.49 -3.77 -7.64
CA VAL A 146 -12.35 -3.68 -8.82
C VAL A 146 -13.55 -2.83 -8.46
N ARG A 147 -13.49 -1.55 -8.86
CA ARG A 147 -14.55 -0.55 -8.61
C ARG A 147 -15.05 -0.55 -7.16
N CYS A 148 -14.15 -0.71 -6.19
CA CYS A 148 -14.51 -0.81 -4.79
C CYS A 148 -15.05 0.53 -4.29
N LEU A 149 -16.33 0.56 -3.93
CA LEU A 149 -17.03 1.71 -3.37
C LEU A 149 -17.06 1.59 -1.85
N GLU A 150 -16.42 2.52 -1.17
CA GLU A 150 -16.41 2.61 0.29
C GLU A 150 -16.88 4.00 0.73
N GLN A 151 -17.42 4.10 1.93
CA GLN A 151 -17.78 5.37 2.55
C GLN A 151 -17.23 5.42 3.97
N VAL A 152 -16.40 6.44 4.24
CA VAL A 152 -15.81 6.70 5.55
C VAL A 152 -16.42 7.99 6.06
N ALA A 153 -17.21 7.89 7.14
CA ALA A 153 -18.08 8.98 7.58
C ALA A 153 -18.96 9.51 6.42
N SER A 154 -18.75 10.77 6.02
CA SER A 154 -19.45 11.40 4.89
C SER A 154 -18.69 11.30 3.56
N THR A 155 -17.44 10.86 3.59
CA THR A 155 -16.53 10.88 2.44
C THR A 155 -16.72 9.62 1.61
N ARG A 156 -17.01 9.80 0.31
CA ARG A 156 -17.19 8.67 -0.62
C ARG A 156 -15.89 8.37 -1.33
N LEU A 157 -15.45 7.11 -1.25
CA LEU A 157 -14.24 6.61 -1.89
C LEU A 157 -14.63 5.66 -3.02
N ALA A 158 -14.04 5.84 -4.21
CA ALA A 158 -14.06 4.83 -5.26
C ALA A 158 -12.63 4.45 -5.62
N ILE A 159 -12.33 3.16 -5.49
CA ILE A 159 -10.98 2.61 -5.58
C ILE A 159 -10.93 1.60 -6.71
N ASN A 160 -9.92 1.72 -7.58
CA ASN A 160 -9.69 0.75 -8.64
C ASN A 160 -8.18 0.62 -8.91
N GLY A 161 -7.72 -0.58 -9.26
CA GLY A 161 -6.33 -0.82 -9.67
C GLY A 161 -5.64 -1.89 -8.84
N ALA A 162 -4.37 -2.13 -9.14
CA ALA A 162 -3.57 -3.17 -8.49
C ALA A 162 -3.00 -2.67 -7.16
N ILE A 163 -3.03 -3.53 -6.15
CA ILE A 163 -2.52 -3.25 -4.82
C ILE A 163 -1.51 -4.32 -4.46
N ARG A 164 -0.32 -3.90 -4.05
CA ARG A 164 0.79 -4.78 -3.69
C ARG A 164 1.41 -4.30 -2.39
N PHE A 165 1.72 -5.22 -1.50
CA PHE A 165 2.33 -4.94 -0.21
C PHE A 165 3.58 -5.78 -0.08
N HIS A 166 4.72 -5.15 0.16
CA HIS A 166 5.92 -5.84 0.63
C HIS A 166 5.99 -5.70 2.15
N ILE A 167 5.79 -6.82 2.85
CA ILE A 167 5.79 -6.88 4.32
C ILE A 167 7.15 -7.30 4.88
N GLY A 168 8.04 -7.86 4.06
CA GLY A 168 9.33 -8.41 4.50
C GLY A 168 9.38 -9.93 4.41
N GLU A 169 10.57 -10.49 4.29
CA GLU A 169 10.75 -11.94 4.06
C GLU A 169 10.48 -12.78 5.30
N ASN A 170 9.79 -13.92 5.11
CA ASN A 170 9.60 -14.97 6.12
C ASN A 170 9.02 -14.44 7.44
N LEU A 171 8.12 -13.45 7.37
CA LEU A 171 7.48 -12.92 8.55
C LEU A 171 6.48 -13.92 9.13
N LYS A 172 6.54 -14.09 10.44
CA LYS A 172 5.43 -14.66 11.19
C LYS A 172 4.33 -13.61 11.30
N LEU A 173 3.07 -14.06 11.31
CA LEU A 173 1.90 -13.16 11.37
C LEU A 173 2.02 -12.11 12.51
N ALA A 174 2.42 -12.55 13.70
CA ALA A 174 2.63 -11.70 14.87
C ALA A 174 3.73 -10.62 14.71
N GLN A 175 4.57 -10.70 13.67
CA GLN A 175 5.65 -9.74 13.40
C GLN A 175 5.27 -8.71 12.33
N VAL A 176 4.15 -8.92 11.63
CA VAL A 176 3.70 -8.03 10.54
C VAL A 176 3.37 -6.65 11.08
N SER A 177 2.79 -6.55 12.29
CA SER A 177 2.44 -5.27 12.91
C SER A 177 3.64 -4.37 13.21
N GLY A 178 4.81 -4.96 13.48
CA GLY A 178 6.05 -4.22 13.80
C GLY A 178 6.97 -3.94 12.62
N SER A 179 6.67 -4.50 11.44
CA SER A 179 7.54 -4.40 10.26
C SER A 179 7.12 -3.25 9.36
N PRO A 180 8.05 -2.55 8.70
CA PRO A 180 7.69 -1.61 7.65
C PRO A 180 6.91 -2.30 6.55
N VAL A 181 5.87 -1.64 6.05
CA VAL A 181 5.06 -2.16 4.95
C VAL A 181 5.18 -1.20 3.78
N LEU A 182 5.74 -1.66 2.67
CA LEU A 182 5.81 -0.92 1.42
C LEU A 182 4.57 -1.24 0.59
N PHE A 183 3.82 -0.21 0.21
CA PHE A 183 2.65 -0.27 -0.64
C PHE A 183 3.05 0.18 -2.03
N GLN A 184 2.73 -0.63 -3.04
CA GLN A 184 2.74 -0.23 -4.43
C GLN A 184 1.32 -0.30 -4.97
N LEU A 185 0.79 0.86 -5.35
CA LEU A 185 -0.51 0.99 -5.97
C LEU A 185 -0.29 1.19 -7.47
N ALA A 186 -0.34 0.12 -8.26
CA ALA A 186 -0.07 0.17 -9.70
C ALA A 186 -1.37 0.30 -10.50
N ASP A 187 -1.38 1.15 -11.53
CA ASP A 187 -2.60 1.49 -12.30
C ASP A 187 -3.78 1.87 -11.39
N PHE A 188 -3.44 2.54 -10.28
CA PHE A 188 -4.38 2.83 -9.21
C PHE A 188 -5.07 4.18 -9.44
N ALA A 189 -6.38 4.14 -9.23
CA ALA A 189 -7.27 5.28 -9.28
C ALA A 189 -8.01 5.39 -7.95
N LEU A 190 -7.97 6.60 -7.38
CA LEU A 190 -8.75 6.96 -6.20
C LEU A 190 -9.59 8.20 -6.49
N ASP A 191 -10.90 8.03 -6.42
CA ASP A 191 -11.86 9.12 -6.44
C ASP A 191 -12.36 9.38 -5.01
N VAL A 192 -12.27 10.64 -4.56
CA VAL A 192 -12.83 11.13 -3.30
C VAL A 192 -13.97 12.08 -3.61
N ASP A 193 -15.17 11.73 -3.19
CA ASP A 193 -16.42 12.46 -3.47
C ASP A 193 -16.64 12.77 -4.96
N GLY A 194 -16.18 11.86 -5.82
CA GLY A 194 -16.26 11.96 -7.28
C GLY A 194 -15.14 12.79 -7.91
N THR A 195 -14.17 13.27 -7.12
CA THR A 195 -12.96 13.95 -7.61
C THR A 195 -11.80 12.97 -7.63
N ARG A 196 -11.17 12.80 -8.80
CA ARG A 196 -9.96 11.98 -8.97
C ARG A 196 -8.78 12.65 -8.26
N ILE A 197 -8.27 12.02 -7.20
CA ILE A 197 -7.11 12.51 -6.45
C ILE A 197 -5.82 11.72 -6.72
N VAL A 198 -5.93 10.47 -7.14
CA VAL A 198 -4.78 9.65 -7.60
C VAL A 198 -5.15 9.00 -8.92
N ASP A 199 -4.30 9.13 -9.93
CA ASP A 199 -4.48 8.52 -11.26
C ASP A 199 -3.15 8.03 -11.80
N GLY A 200 -3.00 6.72 -12.02
CA GLY A 200 -1.79 6.12 -12.60
C GLY A 200 -0.79 5.53 -11.58
N GLY A 201 -1.15 5.51 -10.31
CA GLY A 201 -0.40 4.79 -9.28
C GLY A 201 0.36 5.66 -8.28
N PHE A 202 0.66 5.06 -7.14
CA PHE A 202 1.27 5.71 -6.00
C PHE A 202 1.95 4.70 -5.07
N ASP A 203 3.20 4.95 -4.71
CA ASP A 203 3.98 4.08 -3.85
C ASP A 203 4.31 4.82 -2.55
N PHE A 204 4.15 4.13 -1.42
CA PHE A 204 4.49 4.66 -0.11
C PHE A 204 4.87 3.54 0.84
N GLN A 205 5.68 3.84 1.85
CA GLN A 205 6.09 2.90 2.87
C GLN A 205 5.63 3.41 4.24
N VAL A 206 4.92 2.58 4.98
CA VAL A 206 4.55 2.87 6.36
C VAL A 206 5.64 2.33 7.26
N CYS A 207 6.33 3.22 7.97
CA CYS A 207 7.48 2.90 8.80
C CYS A 207 7.08 2.53 10.22
N ARG A 208 7.09 1.23 10.48
CA ARG A 208 6.74 0.67 11.79
C ARG A 208 7.97 0.10 12.47
N GLY A 209 7.89 0.06 13.80
CA GLY A 209 8.96 -0.47 14.64
C GLY A 209 10.25 0.34 14.55
N THR A 210 11.35 -0.28 14.95
CA THR A 210 12.67 0.36 15.08
C THR A 210 13.65 -0.06 13.98
N THR A 211 13.15 -0.37 12.78
CA THR A 211 14.03 -0.82 11.70
C THR A 211 14.98 0.30 11.26
N SER A 212 16.17 -0.06 10.78
CA SER A 212 17.23 0.90 10.46
C SER A 212 17.00 1.66 9.15
N ASN A 213 16.11 1.18 8.30
CA ASN A 213 16.07 1.59 6.90
C ASN A 213 15.02 2.65 6.60
N CYS A 214 14.24 3.08 7.59
CA CYS A 214 13.21 4.08 7.42
C CYS A 214 12.89 4.78 8.75
N VAL A 215 12.23 5.94 8.74
CA VAL A 215 12.02 6.76 9.95
C VAL A 215 10.79 6.24 10.74
N PRO A 216 10.95 5.66 11.95
CA PRO A 216 9.83 5.09 12.71
C PRO A 216 8.66 6.05 12.91
N GLY A 217 7.44 5.55 12.73
CA GLY A 217 6.20 6.33 12.90
C GLY A 217 5.88 7.29 11.76
N ASN A 218 6.60 7.21 10.64
CA ASN A 218 6.37 8.07 9.48
C ASN A 218 5.82 7.27 8.28
N ILE A 219 5.21 7.99 7.35
CA ILE A 219 4.98 7.52 5.98
C ILE A 219 6.11 8.05 5.12
N GLU A 220 6.72 7.17 4.33
CA GLU A 220 7.78 7.49 3.39
C GLU A 220 7.25 7.42 1.94
N VAL A 221 7.61 8.40 1.13
CA VAL A 221 7.27 8.49 -0.29
C VAL A 221 8.57 8.62 -1.08
N LEU A 222 8.77 7.71 -2.05
CA LEU A 222 9.91 7.81 -2.96
C LEU A 222 9.64 8.90 -3.99
N LEU A 223 10.56 9.87 -4.04
CA LEU A 223 10.55 10.97 -5.00
C LEU A 223 11.58 10.68 -6.09
N GLY A 224 11.10 10.31 -7.27
CA GLY A 224 11.93 10.23 -8.47
C GLY A 224 12.21 11.63 -9.02
N LEU A 225 13.48 11.94 -9.28
CA LEU A 225 13.92 13.23 -9.81
C LEU A 225 14.22 13.14 -11.31
N SER A 226 14.26 14.30 -11.97
CA SER A 226 14.49 14.43 -13.41
C SER A 226 15.83 13.83 -13.87
N SER A 227 16.81 13.73 -12.98
CA SER A 227 18.11 13.11 -13.23
C SER A 227 18.11 11.58 -13.20
N GLY A 228 16.97 10.94 -12.89
CA GLY A 228 16.88 9.50 -12.66
C GLY A 228 17.40 9.05 -11.30
N THR A 229 17.72 10.01 -10.41
CA THR A 229 18.04 9.75 -9.00
C THR A 229 16.79 9.85 -8.13
N SER A 230 16.90 9.46 -6.86
CA SER A 230 15.78 9.44 -5.92
C SER A 230 16.10 10.05 -4.56
N LEU A 231 15.08 10.66 -3.97
CA LEU A 231 15.00 11.00 -2.56
C LEU A 231 13.83 10.27 -1.92
N VAL A 232 13.81 10.17 -0.60
CA VAL A 232 12.62 9.75 0.13
C VAL A 232 12.14 10.91 0.99
N PHE A 233 10.89 11.31 0.81
CA PHE A 233 10.21 12.24 1.70
C PHE A 233 9.54 11.43 2.81
N TYR A 234 9.75 11.82 4.07
CA TYR A 234 9.05 11.21 5.20
C TYR A 234 8.16 12.23 5.90
N VAL A 235 7.00 11.80 6.36
CA VAL A 235 6.04 12.64 7.07
C VAL A 235 5.35 11.87 8.20
N ASP A 236 5.24 12.53 9.35
CA ASP A 236 4.35 12.18 10.45
C ASP A 236 3.07 12.99 10.25
N LEU A 237 2.01 12.33 9.75
CA LEU A 237 0.73 12.99 9.46
C LEU A 237 0.07 13.58 10.71
N VAL A 238 0.28 12.94 11.87
CA VAL A 238 -0.30 13.37 13.16
C VAL A 238 0.40 14.63 13.67
N LYS A 239 1.74 14.62 13.69
CA LYS A 239 2.52 15.77 14.16
C LYS A 239 2.70 16.85 13.09
N LYS A 240 2.36 16.54 11.84
CA LYS A 240 2.64 17.37 10.65
C LYS A 240 4.12 17.77 10.56
N THR A 241 4.99 16.86 10.98
CA THR A 241 6.45 17.02 10.88
C THR A 241 6.97 16.11 9.79
N GLY A 242 8.02 16.51 9.10
CA GLY A 242 8.57 15.69 8.02
C GLY A 242 9.99 16.07 7.66
N GLY A 243 10.46 15.48 6.59
CA GLY A 243 11.82 15.66 6.13
C GLY A 243 12.18 14.81 4.94
N PHE A 244 13.48 14.71 4.69
CA PHE A 244 14.01 13.97 3.56
C PHE A 244 15.11 13.01 3.99
N ARG A 245 15.12 11.82 3.41
CA ARG A 245 16.25 10.90 3.37
C ARG A 245 16.88 10.99 2.00
N GLY A 246 18.17 11.29 1.96
CA GLY A 246 18.99 11.29 0.76
C GLY A 246 20.28 10.49 0.95
N ALA A 247 21.09 10.41 -0.10
CA ALA A 247 22.39 9.77 -0.08
C ALA A 247 23.37 10.38 0.95
N ASN A 248 23.11 11.62 1.39
CA ASN A 248 23.90 12.35 2.38
C ASN A 248 23.30 12.33 3.80
N GLY A 249 22.25 11.54 4.05
CA GLY A 249 21.67 11.35 5.38
C GLY A 249 20.20 11.75 5.51
N ILE A 250 19.78 11.98 6.74
CA ILE A 250 18.40 12.32 7.11
C ILE A 250 18.33 13.80 7.48
N TRP A 251 17.34 14.49 6.93
CA TRP A 251 17.13 15.93 7.05
C TRP A 251 15.74 16.18 7.61
N THR A 252 15.65 16.73 8.82
CA THR A 252 14.38 17.12 9.43
C THR A 252 14.03 18.54 9.02
N CYS A 253 12.79 18.78 8.57
CA CYS A 253 12.37 20.06 8.04
C CYS A 253 11.36 20.75 8.96
N ASP A 254 11.62 22.04 9.21
CA ASP A 254 10.63 23.01 9.63
C ASP A 254 10.09 23.70 8.38
N PHE A 255 8.94 23.22 7.91
CA PHE A 255 8.32 23.74 6.67
C PHE A 255 7.84 25.19 6.83
N ALA A 256 7.45 25.59 8.04
CA ALA A 256 7.04 26.97 8.34
C ALA A 256 8.23 27.94 8.30
N ALA A 257 9.40 27.50 8.73
CA ALA A 257 10.65 28.24 8.60
C ALA A 257 11.38 28.01 7.27
N SER A 258 10.82 27.16 6.40
CA SER A 258 11.39 26.74 5.11
C SER A 258 12.85 26.30 5.24
N ARG A 259 13.11 25.42 6.22
CA ARG A 259 14.46 25.07 6.65
C ARG A 259 14.55 23.60 7.02
N CYS A 260 15.52 22.90 6.46
CA CYS A 260 15.86 21.54 6.85
C CYS A 260 17.23 21.47 7.52
N THR A 261 17.37 20.59 8.50
CA THR A 261 18.62 20.37 9.23
C THR A 261 18.97 18.89 9.33
N ASP A 262 20.25 18.56 9.13
CA ASP A 262 20.77 17.21 9.36
C ASP A 262 21.23 17.01 10.82
N ALA A 263 21.70 15.80 11.14
CA ALA A 263 22.23 15.46 12.47
C ALA A 263 23.51 16.22 12.86
N ASN A 264 24.22 16.82 11.89
CA ASN A 264 25.44 17.61 12.12
C ASN A 264 25.16 19.11 12.29
N GLY A 265 23.89 19.53 12.16
CA GLY A 265 23.48 20.93 12.19
C GLY A 265 23.70 21.67 10.87
N SER A 266 24.00 20.96 9.78
CA SER A 266 23.97 21.52 8.42
C SER A 266 22.57 22.01 8.12
N VAL A 267 22.46 23.12 7.38
CA VAL A 267 21.17 23.73 7.06
C VAL A 267 21.01 23.78 5.54
N VAL A 268 19.86 23.32 5.06
CA VAL A 268 19.39 23.53 3.68
C VAL A 268 18.14 24.39 3.75
N MET A 269 18.15 25.51 3.05
CA MET A 269 16.94 26.32 2.86
C MET A 269 16.06 25.65 1.82
N THR A 270 14.76 25.62 2.09
CA THR A 270 13.79 25.06 1.16
C THR A 270 12.84 26.15 0.67
N PRO A 271 12.10 25.89 -0.41
CA PRO A 271 10.87 26.63 -0.67
C PRO A 271 9.84 26.45 0.46
N VAL A 272 8.81 27.29 0.44
CA VAL A 272 7.66 27.17 1.35
C VAL A 272 6.81 26.01 0.87
N PHE A 273 6.75 24.93 1.63
CA PHE A 273 5.80 23.85 1.36
C PHE A 273 4.47 24.16 2.05
N ASP A 274 3.38 24.18 1.28
CA ASP A 274 2.03 24.26 1.80
C ASP A 274 1.51 22.83 2.08
N LEU A 275 1.75 22.36 3.31
CA LEU A 275 1.34 21.04 3.82
C LEU A 275 0.15 21.15 4.78
#